data_AF-A0A351SR98-F1
#
_entry.id   AF-A0A351SR98-F1
#
_cell.length_a   1.000
_cell.length_b   1.000
_cell.length_c   1.000
_cell.angle_alpha   90.00
_cell.angle_beta   90.00
_cell.angle_gamma   90.00
#
_symmetry.space_group_name_H-M   'P 1'
#
loop_
_entity.id
_entity.type
_entity.pdbx_description
1 polymer ?
#
loop_
_entity_poly.entity_id
_entity_poly.type
_entity_poly.pdbx_seq_one_letter_code
_entity_poly.pdbx_strand_id
1 'polypeptide(L)'
;MNKLNEILQELGISKVKLAKYLGVSRQMIYNYLELESLNKWPKEKKILLFKLLDIEDGSDKALGKIKINSEYIMEVESRLNQSIKDTFEEYDMSDLKKLKKDEQRLFSDLTYIIKDKLTDEYKHDDNVAALKYVYHILQAMDNMKEAKYFLAYISKLNGFTGPNDNVFNENEQFIFDALIHSAIGLYAHGGTSKSKVADAHARFEKEVEVKNEEKLSRTQQLNTIKIQALRELGYTDITTENASEVFERMAEIESRKV
;
A
#
# COMPACT_ATOMS: atom_id res chain seq x y z
N MET A 1 19.48 27.16 9.08
CA MET A 1 18.22 26.69 8.45
C MET A 1 17.86 27.42 7.17
N ASN A 2 18.03 28.74 7.07
CA ASN A 2 17.80 29.49 5.81
C ASN A 2 18.57 28.92 4.62
N LYS A 3 19.87 28.59 4.80
CA LYS A 3 20.70 27.99 3.75
C LYS A 3 20.15 26.65 3.23
N LEU A 4 19.64 25.80 4.13
CA LEU A 4 19.01 24.54 3.75
C LEU A 4 17.74 24.79 2.92
N ASN A 5 16.91 25.76 3.30
CA ASN A 5 15.72 26.11 2.54
C ASN A 5 16.05 26.63 1.13
N GLU A 6 17.09 27.46 1.00
CA GLU A 6 17.62 27.91 -0.31
C GLU A 6 18.06 26.72 -1.16
N ILE A 7 18.88 25.81 -0.61
CA ILE A 7 19.37 24.62 -1.31
C ILE A 7 18.20 23.75 -1.79
N LEU A 8 17.22 23.47 -0.93
CA LEU A 8 16.05 22.68 -1.30
C LEU A 8 15.21 23.34 -2.42
N GLN A 9 15.14 24.68 -2.41
CA GLN A 9 14.43 25.45 -3.43
C GLN A 9 15.18 25.46 -4.76
N GLU A 10 16.49 25.67 -4.75
CA GLU A 10 17.35 25.63 -5.93
C GLU A 10 17.39 24.23 -6.56
N LEU A 11 17.31 23.17 -5.75
CA LEU A 11 17.17 21.77 -6.20
C LEU A 11 15.76 21.41 -6.68
N GLY A 12 14.77 22.31 -6.57
CA GLY A 12 13.38 22.03 -6.95
C GLY A 12 12.69 20.96 -6.10
N ILE A 13 13.17 20.70 -4.88
CA ILE A 13 12.60 19.68 -3.99
C ILE A 13 11.37 20.24 -3.29
N SER A 14 10.19 19.84 -3.74
CA SER A 14 8.95 20.21 -3.07
C SER A 14 8.84 19.60 -1.67
N LYS A 15 8.09 20.26 -0.77
CA LYS A 15 7.81 19.71 0.56
C LYS A 15 7.13 18.34 0.50
N VAL A 16 6.38 18.07 -0.59
CA VAL A 16 5.75 16.78 -0.86
C VAL A 16 6.80 15.71 -1.16
N LYS A 17 7.73 15.97 -2.08
CA LYS A 17 8.82 15.05 -2.43
C LYS A 17 9.70 14.76 -1.20
N LEU A 18 10.04 15.80 -0.43
CA LEU A 18 10.85 15.66 0.78
C LEU A 18 10.13 14.84 1.87
N ALA A 19 8.83 15.07 2.08
CA ALA A 19 8.03 14.30 3.05
C ALA A 19 8.01 12.80 2.71
N LYS A 20 7.83 12.47 1.41
CA LYS A 20 7.86 11.10 0.92
C LYS A 20 9.20 10.43 1.17
N TYR A 21 10.31 11.10 0.82
CA TYR A 21 11.66 10.58 1.02
C TYR A 21 12.01 10.36 2.50
N LEU A 22 11.60 11.28 3.38
CA LEU A 22 11.87 11.19 4.81
C LEU A 22 10.88 10.27 5.56
N GLY A 23 9.84 9.77 4.91
CA GLY A 23 8.81 8.93 5.52
C GLY A 23 8.08 9.64 6.66
N VAL A 24 7.66 10.89 6.45
CA VAL A 24 6.91 11.70 7.44
C VAL A 24 5.75 12.45 6.78
N SER A 25 4.83 12.98 7.58
CA SER A 25 3.75 13.81 7.04
C SER A 25 4.26 15.17 6.54
N ARG A 26 3.53 15.78 5.61
CA ARG A 26 3.84 17.14 5.12
C ARG A 26 3.91 18.18 6.24
N GLN A 27 3.03 18.07 7.24
CA GLN A 27 3.02 18.97 8.39
C GLN A 27 4.32 18.87 9.21
N MET A 28 4.87 17.66 9.36
CA MET A 28 6.14 17.48 10.06
C MET A 28 7.30 18.16 9.33
N ILE A 29 7.29 18.17 7.99
CA ILE A 29 8.29 18.90 7.21
C ILE A 29 8.23 20.41 7.46
N TYR A 30 7.03 20.99 7.53
CA TYR A 30 6.88 22.41 7.90
C TYR A 30 7.46 22.68 9.29
N ASN A 31 7.04 21.88 10.29
CA ASN A 31 7.51 22.01 11.66
C ASN A 31 9.04 21.89 11.76
N TYR A 32 9.63 20.93 11.04
CA TYR A 32 11.07 20.71 11.05
C TYR A 32 11.87 21.85 10.42
N LEU A 33 11.35 22.45 9.35
CA LEU A 33 12.02 23.53 8.64
C LEU A 33 11.95 24.88 9.35
N GLU A 34 11.03 25.02 10.31
CA GLU A 34 10.89 26.16 11.22
C GLU A 34 11.79 26.07 12.46
N LEU A 35 12.38 24.89 12.74
CA LEU A 35 13.32 24.74 13.85
C LEU A 35 14.56 25.62 13.63
N GLU A 36 15.24 26.00 14.73
CA GLU A 36 16.45 26.83 14.66
C GLU A 36 17.64 26.12 13.98
N SER A 37 17.71 24.79 14.09
CA SER A 37 18.84 23.99 13.64
C SER A 37 18.44 22.56 13.26
N LEU A 38 19.16 21.99 12.29
CA LEU A 38 19.09 20.58 11.92
C LEU A 38 19.36 19.63 13.10
N ASN A 39 20.08 20.08 14.13
CA ASN A 39 20.32 19.26 15.32
C ASN A 39 19.06 19.01 16.16
N LYS A 40 18.00 19.83 15.99
CA LYS A 40 16.70 19.60 16.62
C LYS A 40 15.83 18.59 15.86
N TRP A 41 16.24 18.14 14.67
CA TRP A 41 15.53 17.11 13.93
C TRP A 41 15.73 15.72 14.58
N PRO A 42 14.77 14.80 14.45
CA PRO A 42 14.99 13.42 14.83
C PRO A 42 16.20 12.83 14.10
N LYS A 43 17.03 12.08 14.83
CA LYS A 43 18.33 11.58 14.35
C LYS A 43 18.22 10.86 13.00
N GLU A 44 17.24 9.98 12.85
CA GLU A 44 17.00 9.22 11.62
C GLU A 44 16.69 10.13 10.42
N LYS A 45 15.81 11.12 10.61
CA LYS A 45 15.37 12.03 9.54
C LYS A 45 16.50 12.96 9.10
N LYS A 46 17.34 13.36 10.06
CA LYS A 46 18.57 14.11 9.79
C LYS A 46 19.56 13.30 8.95
N ILE A 47 19.79 12.03 9.29
CA ILE A 47 20.68 11.14 8.53
C ILE A 47 20.16 10.94 7.09
N LEU A 48 18.86 10.75 6.91
CA LEU A 48 18.26 10.65 5.57
C LEU A 48 18.48 11.93 4.77
N LEU A 49 18.27 13.11 5.36
CA LEU A 49 18.53 14.38 4.69
C LEU A 49 20.01 14.53 4.29
N PHE A 50 20.93 14.09 5.15
CA PHE A 50 22.36 14.11 4.86
C PHE A 50 22.71 13.20 3.68
N LYS A 51 22.14 11.99 3.64
CA LYS A 51 22.28 11.07 2.51
C LYS A 51 21.71 11.65 1.21
N LEU A 52 20.58 12.35 1.29
CA LEU A 52 19.95 13.01 0.14
C LEU A 52 20.85 14.09 -0.47
N LEU A 53 21.44 14.93 0.39
CA LEU A 53 22.30 16.06 0.00
C LEU A 53 23.77 15.67 -0.16
N ASP A 54 24.13 14.42 0.14
CA ASP A 54 25.50 13.92 0.14
C ASP A 54 26.46 14.77 1.00
N ILE A 55 26.10 14.94 2.27
CA ILE A 55 26.88 15.68 3.26
C ILE A 55 27.11 14.86 4.53
N GLU A 56 28.22 15.13 5.23
CA GLU A 56 28.56 14.43 6.48
C GLU A 56 27.83 15.00 7.70
N ASP A 57 27.55 16.32 7.69
CA ASP A 57 26.87 17.02 8.77
C ASP A 57 26.02 18.21 8.28
N GLY A 58 25.23 18.77 9.21
CA GLY A 58 24.33 19.89 8.95
C GLY A 58 24.93 21.27 9.28
N SER A 59 26.26 21.39 9.34
CA SER A 59 26.93 22.66 9.59
C SER A 59 26.82 23.59 8.39
N ASP A 60 26.88 24.91 8.63
CA ASP A 60 26.88 25.90 7.55
C ASP A 60 28.08 25.73 6.60
N LYS A 61 29.19 25.17 7.09
CA LYS A 61 30.35 24.82 6.26
C LYS A 61 30.04 23.66 5.30
N ALA A 62 29.37 22.61 5.77
CA ALA A 62 28.98 21.49 4.92
C ALA A 62 27.95 21.91 3.88
N LEU A 63 26.91 22.65 4.30
CA LEU A 63 25.89 23.18 3.39
C LEU A 63 26.48 24.18 2.38
N GLY A 64 27.44 25.00 2.79
CA GLY A 64 28.10 25.97 1.92
C GLY A 64 29.04 25.36 0.86
N LYS A 65 29.43 24.10 1.01
CA LYS A 65 30.24 23.37 0.01
C LYS A 65 29.40 22.84 -1.15
N ILE A 66 28.08 22.75 -0.98
CA ILE A 66 27.18 22.25 -2.02
C ILE A 66 27.18 23.25 -3.18
N LYS A 67 27.64 22.79 -4.34
CA LYS A 67 27.58 23.53 -5.60
C LYS A 67 26.48 22.91 -6.44
N ILE A 68 25.37 23.64 -6.58
CA ILE A 68 24.22 23.18 -7.35
C ILE A 68 24.54 23.39 -8.83
N ASN A 69 24.93 22.32 -9.50
CA ASN A 69 25.12 22.22 -10.95
C ASN A 69 24.17 21.14 -11.51
N SER A 70 24.09 21.02 -12.83
CA SER A 70 23.19 20.06 -13.48
C SER A 70 23.44 18.60 -13.04
N GLU A 71 24.71 18.23 -12.83
CA GLU A 71 25.11 16.89 -12.39
C GLU A 71 24.60 16.59 -10.97
N TYR A 72 24.82 17.51 -10.04
CA TYR A 72 24.35 17.39 -8.66
C TYR A 72 22.82 17.35 -8.57
N ILE A 73 22.11 18.14 -9.39
CA ILE A 73 20.64 18.07 -9.48
C ILE A 73 20.19 16.67 -9.91
N MET A 74 20.81 16.11 -10.95
CA MET A 74 20.49 14.76 -11.44
C MET A 74 20.77 13.68 -10.39
N GLU A 75 21.88 13.78 -9.65
CA GLU A 75 22.19 12.84 -8.58
C GLU A 75 21.22 12.92 -7.41
N VAL A 76 20.84 14.12 -6.99
CA VAL A 76 19.85 14.34 -5.92
C VAL A 76 18.49 13.79 -6.36
N GLU A 77 18.09 14.01 -7.61
CA GLU A 77 16.85 13.45 -8.14
C GLU A 77 16.90 11.91 -8.22
N SER A 78 18.06 11.34 -8.58
CA SER A 78 18.30 9.90 -8.51
C SER A 78 18.13 9.37 -7.09
N ARG A 79 18.74 10.02 -6.08
CA ARG A 79 18.62 9.65 -4.65
C ARG A 79 17.18 9.78 -4.12
N LEU A 80 16.44 10.82 -4.52
CA LEU A 80 15.01 10.96 -4.20
C LEU A 80 14.20 9.78 -4.74
N ASN A 81 14.47 9.38 -5.98
CA ASN A 81 13.79 8.28 -6.64
C ASN A 81 14.28 6.90 -6.20
N GLN A 82 15.49 6.81 -5.63
CA GLN A 82 16.05 5.55 -5.12
C GLN A 82 15.26 5.02 -3.91
N SER A 83 14.70 5.91 -3.08
CA SER A 83 13.74 5.49 -2.02
C SER A 83 12.48 4.81 -2.56
N ILE A 84 12.13 5.04 -3.84
CA ILE A 84 11.04 4.33 -4.53
C ILE A 84 11.59 3.03 -5.14
N LYS A 85 12.80 3.03 -5.71
CA LYS A 85 13.45 1.83 -6.26
C LYS A 85 13.74 0.76 -5.21
N ASP A 86 14.17 1.14 -4.01
CA ASP A 86 14.47 0.20 -2.93
C ASP A 86 13.20 -0.58 -2.49
N THR A 87 12.00 -0.03 -2.71
CA THR A 87 10.71 -0.73 -2.49
C THR A 87 10.31 -1.62 -3.67
N PHE A 88 10.80 -1.36 -4.88
CA PHE A 88 10.53 -2.18 -6.07
C PHE A 88 11.55 -3.31 -6.26
N GLU A 89 12.78 -3.17 -5.75
CA GLU A 89 13.84 -4.18 -5.81
C GLU A 89 13.73 -5.26 -4.72
N GLU A 90 12.77 -5.13 -3.79
CA GLU A 90 12.55 -6.09 -2.70
C GLU A 90 11.90 -7.43 -3.15
N TYR A 91 11.39 -7.49 -4.38
CA TYR A 91 10.82 -8.72 -4.95
C TYR A 91 11.80 -9.37 -5.92
N ASP A 92 12.34 -10.52 -5.55
CA ASP A 92 13.07 -11.38 -6.47
C ASP A 92 12.12 -11.90 -7.57
N MET A 93 12.14 -11.22 -8.71
CA MET A 93 11.36 -11.59 -9.89
C MET A 93 11.92 -12.84 -10.60
N SER A 94 12.97 -13.49 -10.06
CA SER A 94 13.49 -14.75 -10.59
C SER A 94 12.43 -15.85 -10.63
N ASP A 95 11.48 -15.83 -9.69
CA ASP A 95 10.37 -16.78 -9.63
C ASP A 95 9.41 -16.65 -10.82
N LEU A 96 9.31 -15.47 -11.45
CA LEU A 96 8.51 -15.31 -12.67
C LEU A 96 9.03 -16.17 -13.82
N LYS A 97 10.34 -16.48 -13.84
CA LYS A 97 10.94 -17.36 -14.85
C LYS A 97 10.50 -18.82 -14.69
N LYS A 98 9.98 -19.20 -13.52
CA LYS A 98 9.47 -20.56 -13.23
C LYS A 98 8.04 -20.77 -13.75
N LEU A 99 7.31 -19.70 -14.05
CA LEU A 99 5.94 -19.77 -14.57
C LEU A 99 5.88 -20.29 -16.01
N LYS A 100 4.73 -20.81 -16.44
CA LYS A 100 4.49 -21.19 -17.85
C LYS A 100 4.47 -19.94 -18.73
N LYS A 101 4.73 -20.12 -20.03
CA LYS A 101 4.77 -19.00 -21.00
C LYS A 101 3.48 -18.17 -21.00
N ASP A 102 2.33 -18.82 -20.92
CA ASP A 102 1.04 -18.11 -20.93
C ASP A 102 0.80 -17.32 -19.63
N GLU A 103 1.27 -17.85 -18.49
CA GLU A 103 1.21 -17.17 -17.18
C GLU A 103 2.15 -15.95 -17.16
N GLN A 104 3.36 -16.07 -17.71
CA GLN A 104 4.29 -14.95 -17.88
C GLN A 104 3.73 -13.87 -18.79
N ARG A 105 3.07 -14.27 -19.88
CA ARG A 105 2.39 -13.35 -20.79
C ARG A 105 1.26 -12.61 -20.09
N LEU A 106 0.40 -13.32 -19.36
CA LEU A 106 -0.68 -12.72 -18.58
C LEU A 106 -0.14 -11.68 -17.59
N PHE A 107 0.93 -12.01 -16.85
CA PHE A 107 1.58 -11.07 -15.94
C PHE A 107 2.10 -9.81 -16.66
N SER A 108 2.71 -10.00 -17.82
CA SER A 108 3.25 -8.89 -18.63
C SER A 108 2.14 -7.99 -19.14
N ASP A 109 1.04 -8.56 -19.63
CA ASP A 109 -0.13 -7.83 -20.13
C ASP A 109 -0.81 -7.03 -19.00
N LEU A 110 -0.95 -7.63 -17.81
CA LEU A 110 -1.46 -6.94 -16.61
C LEU A 110 -0.55 -5.76 -16.21
N THR A 111 0.76 -5.98 -16.18
CA THR A 111 1.74 -4.93 -15.84
C THR A 111 1.66 -3.77 -16.83
N TYR A 112 1.51 -4.06 -18.12
CA TYR A 112 1.33 -3.04 -19.14
C TYR A 112 0.05 -2.22 -18.91
N ILE A 113 -1.10 -2.87 -18.66
CA ILE A 113 -2.38 -2.18 -18.39
C ILE A 113 -2.29 -1.31 -17.13
N ILE A 114 -1.66 -1.82 -16.07
CA ILE A 114 -1.46 -1.06 -14.83
C ILE A 114 -0.60 0.18 -15.12
N LYS A 115 0.51 0.01 -15.83
CA LYS A 115 1.40 1.11 -16.20
C LYS A 115 0.64 2.16 -17.01
N ASP A 116 -0.06 1.75 -18.06
CA ASP A 116 -0.84 2.62 -18.94
C ASP A 116 -1.82 3.50 -18.15
N LYS A 117 -2.62 2.86 -17.28
CA LYS A 117 -3.58 3.57 -16.40
C LYS A 117 -2.91 4.55 -15.43
N LEU A 118 -1.77 4.19 -14.85
CA LEU A 118 -1.04 5.05 -13.91
C LEU A 118 -0.39 6.25 -14.62
N THR A 119 -0.05 6.12 -15.90
CA THR A 119 0.55 7.19 -16.70
C THR A 119 -0.48 8.08 -17.42
N ASP A 120 -1.77 7.75 -17.34
CA ASP A 120 -2.84 8.60 -17.88
C ASP A 120 -3.01 9.86 -17.01
N GLU A 121 -2.53 11.00 -17.51
CA GLU A 121 -2.58 12.29 -16.80
C GLU A 121 -4.01 12.84 -16.66
N TYR A 122 -4.96 12.45 -17.51
CA TYR A 122 -6.32 13.00 -17.51
C TYR A 122 -7.22 12.34 -16.47
N LYS A 123 -6.96 11.06 -16.15
CA LYS A 123 -7.77 10.26 -15.22
C LYS A 123 -6.94 9.69 -14.07
N HIS A 124 -5.79 10.31 -13.78
CA HIS A 124 -4.80 9.74 -12.86
C HIS A 124 -5.40 9.38 -11.49
N ASP A 125 -6.12 10.30 -10.85
CA ASP A 125 -6.67 10.09 -9.51
C ASP A 125 -7.72 8.97 -9.48
N ASP A 126 -8.63 8.96 -10.47
CA ASP A 126 -9.65 7.91 -10.62
C ASP A 126 -9.01 6.54 -10.89
N ASN A 127 -7.98 6.50 -11.75
CA ASN A 127 -7.24 5.28 -12.08
C ASN A 127 -6.48 4.74 -10.86
N VAL A 128 -5.84 5.61 -10.07
CA VAL A 128 -5.17 5.23 -8.83
C VAL A 128 -6.16 4.65 -7.82
N ALA A 129 -7.32 5.29 -7.65
CA ALA A 129 -8.37 4.78 -6.77
C ALA A 129 -8.89 3.41 -7.23
N ALA A 130 -9.17 3.24 -8.52
CA ALA A 130 -9.63 1.97 -9.09
C ALA A 130 -8.59 0.86 -8.93
N LEU A 131 -7.32 1.13 -9.23
CA LEU A 131 -6.23 0.16 -9.08
C LEU A 131 -5.99 -0.23 -7.62
N LYS A 132 -6.21 0.69 -6.67
CA LYS A 132 -6.20 0.36 -5.24
C LYS A 132 -7.30 -0.63 -4.87
N TYR A 133 -8.49 -0.50 -5.44
CA TYR A 133 -9.56 -1.48 -5.23
C TYR A 133 -9.24 -2.84 -5.87
N VAL A 134 -8.63 -2.86 -7.06
CA VAL A 134 -8.13 -4.11 -7.65
C VAL A 134 -7.12 -4.78 -6.72
N TYR A 135 -6.16 -4.02 -6.18
CA TYR A 135 -5.20 -4.52 -5.21
C TYR A 135 -5.88 -5.15 -3.98
N HIS A 136 -6.88 -4.47 -3.39
CA HIS A 136 -7.63 -5.03 -2.26
C HIS A 136 -8.43 -6.27 -2.64
N ILE A 137 -9.02 -6.33 -3.85
CA ILE A 137 -9.70 -7.53 -4.34
C ILE A 137 -8.72 -8.68 -4.40
N LEU A 138 -7.51 -8.49 -4.96
CA LEU A 138 -6.49 -9.52 -5.07
C LEU A 138 -6.14 -10.11 -3.68
N GLN A 139 -6.01 -9.26 -2.66
CA GLN A 139 -5.77 -9.71 -1.28
C GLN A 139 -6.95 -10.49 -0.67
N ALA A 140 -8.17 -10.16 -1.08
CA ALA A 140 -9.38 -10.76 -0.54
C ALA A 140 -9.76 -12.09 -1.18
N MET A 141 -9.24 -12.41 -2.38
CA MET A 141 -9.68 -13.57 -3.18
C MET A 141 -9.53 -14.93 -2.48
N ASP A 142 -8.62 -15.04 -1.52
CA ASP A 142 -8.39 -16.30 -0.78
C ASP A 142 -9.29 -16.44 0.45
N ASN A 143 -9.81 -15.32 0.95
CA ASN A 143 -10.63 -15.27 2.16
C ASN A 143 -12.11 -14.99 1.89
N MET A 144 -12.46 -14.61 0.66
CA MET A 144 -13.81 -14.27 0.24
C MET A 144 -14.07 -14.81 -1.17
N LYS A 145 -14.74 -15.97 -1.23
CA LYS A 145 -15.04 -16.68 -2.49
C LYS A 145 -15.80 -15.81 -3.48
N GLU A 146 -16.66 -14.92 -2.98
CA GLU A 146 -17.46 -13.96 -3.75
C GLU A 146 -16.58 -13.00 -4.55
N ALA A 147 -15.36 -12.71 -4.12
CA ALA A 147 -14.42 -11.89 -4.90
C ALA A 147 -14.02 -12.59 -6.21
N LYS A 148 -13.75 -13.90 -6.17
CA LYS A 148 -13.48 -14.71 -7.37
C LYS A 148 -14.72 -14.81 -8.26
N TYR A 149 -15.90 -14.94 -7.67
CA TYR A 149 -17.16 -15.00 -8.43
C TYR A 149 -17.47 -13.68 -9.12
N PHE A 150 -17.22 -12.55 -8.46
CA PHE A 150 -17.38 -11.23 -9.06
C PHE A 150 -16.44 -11.00 -10.24
N LEU A 151 -15.18 -11.45 -10.14
CA LEU A 151 -14.25 -11.40 -11.27
C LEU A 151 -14.74 -12.24 -12.45
N ALA A 152 -15.21 -13.47 -12.19
CA ALA A 152 -15.79 -14.32 -13.23
C ALA A 152 -17.02 -13.67 -13.87
N TYR A 153 -17.95 -13.13 -13.07
CA TYR A 153 -19.14 -12.42 -13.54
C TYR A 153 -18.77 -11.28 -14.49
N ILE A 154 -17.83 -10.41 -14.12
CA ILE A 154 -17.39 -9.30 -14.97
C ILE A 154 -16.74 -9.81 -16.26
N SER A 155 -15.94 -10.88 -16.19
CA SER A 155 -15.33 -11.50 -17.37
C SER A 155 -16.39 -12.01 -18.35
N LYS A 156 -17.41 -12.70 -17.85
CA LYS A 156 -18.54 -13.22 -18.64
C LYS A 156 -19.40 -12.11 -19.23
N LEU A 157 -19.73 -11.10 -18.43
CA LEU A 157 -20.57 -9.97 -18.86
C LEU A 157 -19.94 -9.21 -20.04
N ASN A 158 -18.61 -9.15 -20.10
CA ASN A 158 -17.87 -8.52 -21.19
C ASN A 158 -17.54 -9.47 -22.35
N GLY A 159 -17.98 -10.73 -22.28
CA GLY A 159 -17.76 -11.72 -23.34
C GLY A 159 -16.36 -12.30 -23.42
N PHE A 160 -15.49 -12.07 -22.41
CA PHE A 160 -14.16 -12.69 -22.35
C PHE A 160 -14.21 -14.16 -21.91
N THR A 161 -15.30 -14.57 -21.28
CA THR A 161 -15.52 -15.93 -20.76
C THR A 161 -16.93 -16.38 -21.12
N GLY A 162 -17.13 -17.67 -21.38
CA GLY A 162 -18.45 -18.21 -21.70
C GLY A 162 -19.41 -18.07 -20.52
N PRO A 163 -20.71 -17.82 -20.75
CA PRO A 163 -21.67 -17.58 -19.66
C PRO A 163 -21.78 -18.78 -18.69
N ASN A 164 -21.55 -19.99 -19.19
CA ASN A 164 -21.62 -21.24 -18.42
C ASN A 164 -20.24 -21.73 -17.93
N ASP A 165 -19.16 -20.98 -18.17
CA ASP A 165 -17.81 -21.37 -17.75
C ASP A 165 -17.63 -21.05 -16.26
N ASN A 166 -18.04 -21.99 -15.41
CA ASN A 166 -17.98 -21.87 -13.96
C ASN A 166 -16.79 -22.65 -13.37
N VAL A 167 -15.60 -22.04 -13.36
CA VAL A 167 -14.34 -22.73 -13.01
C VAL A 167 -14.06 -22.90 -11.50
N PHE A 168 -14.78 -22.18 -10.63
CA PHE A 168 -14.65 -22.28 -9.18
C PHE A 168 -15.66 -23.26 -8.54
N ASN A 169 -16.83 -22.78 -8.10
CA ASN A 169 -17.97 -23.60 -7.67
C ASN A 169 -19.15 -23.33 -8.61
N GLU A 170 -19.61 -24.34 -9.33
CA GLU A 170 -20.63 -24.18 -10.38
C GLU A 170 -21.95 -23.62 -9.86
N ASN A 171 -22.52 -24.26 -8.83
CA ASN A 171 -23.81 -23.87 -8.28
C ASN A 171 -23.76 -22.48 -7.64
N GLU A 172 -22.71 -22.19 -6.87
CA GLU A 172 -22.59 -20.90 -6.20
C GLU A 172 -22.32 -19.76 -7.18
N GLN A 173 -21.49 -19.97 -8.22
CA GLN A 173 -21.29 -18.98 -9.28
C GLN A 173 -22.57 -18.71 -10.06
N PHE A 174 -23.32 -19.76 -10.42
CA PHE A 174 -24.61 -19.59 -11.09
C PHE A 174 -25.57 -18.72 -10.27
N ILE A 175 -25.70 -19.01 -8.97
CA ILE A 175 -26.55 -18.22 -8.06
C ILE A 175 -26.02 -16.77 -7.96
N PHE A 176 -24.71 -16.60 -7.79
CA PHE A 176 -24.09 -15.29 -7.66
C PHE A 176 -24.28 -14.44 -8.92
N ASP A 177 -24.02 -15.00 -10.10
CA ASP A 177 -24.18 -14.33 -11.40
C ASP A 177 -25.62 -13.84 -11.57
N ALA A 178 -26.61 -14.69 -11.28
CA ALA A 178 -28.02 -14.33 -11.36
C ALA A 178 -28.41 -13.19 -10.40
N LEU A 179 -27.94 -13.24 -9.15
CA LEU A 179 -28.22 -12.20 -8.15
C LEU A 179 -27.58 -10.86 -8.51
N ILE A 180 -26.30 -10.86 -8.90
CA ILE A 180 -25.59 -9.64 -9.27
C ILE A 180 -26.16 -9.04 -10.56
N HIS A 181 -26.49 -9.86 -11.55
CA HIS A 181 -27.11 -9.37 -12.79
C HIS A 181 -28.46 -8.69 -12.50
N SER A 182 -29.29 -9.30 -11.65
CA SER A 182 -30.55 -8.70 -11.19
C SER A 182 -30.33 -7.38 -10.44
N ALA A 183 -29.36 -7.32 -9.53
CA ALA A 183 -29.02 -6.11 -8.80
C ALA A 183 -28.54 -4.97 -9.71
N ILE A 184 -27.70 -5.26 -10.70
CA ILE A 184 -27.26 -4.30 -11.72
C ILE A 184 -28.46 -3.82 -12.56
N GLY A 185 -29.37 -4.72 -12.92
CA GLY A 185 -30.61 -4.38 -13.62
C GLY A 185 -31.45 -3.37 -12.84
N LEU A 186 -31.63 -3.59 -11.52
CA LEU A 186 -32.34 -2.67 -10.62
C LEU A 186 -31.65 -1.30 -10.51
N TYR A 187 -30.31 -1.28 -10.46
CA TYR A 187 -29.54 -0.05 -10.44
C TYR A 187 -29.69 0.75 -11.74
N ALA A 188 -29.57 0.10 -12.90
CA ALA A 188 -29.58 0.75 -14.20
C ALA A 188 -30.95 1.29 -14.62
N HIS A 189 -32.03 0.55 -14.33
CA HIS A 189 -33.38 0.89 -14.82
C HIS A 189 -34.25 1.56 -13.77
N GLY A 190 -33.77 1.69 -12.53
CA GLY A 190 -34.57 2.12 -11.40
C GLY A 190 -35.61 1.06 -10.99
N GLY A 191 -36.05 1.10 -9.74
CA GLY A 191 -37.02 0.13 -9.22
C GLY A 191 -37.06 0.03 -7.70
N THR A 192 -36.02 0.51 -7.03
CA THR A 192 -35.93 0.52 -5.56
C THR A 192 -36.24 1.90 -5.01
N SER A 193 -37.08 1.99 -3.97
CA SER A 193 -37.37 3.27 -3.32
C SER A 193 -36.12 3.85 -2.65
N LYS A 194 -35.97 5.18 -2.67
CA LYS A 194 -34.85 5.88 -2.03
C LYS A 194 -34.68 5.52 -0.55
N SER A 195 -35.80 5.35 0.16
CA SER A 195 -35.80 4.93 1.57
C SER A 195 -35.17 3.56 1.78
N LYS A 196 -35.54 2.56 0.97
CA LYS A 196 -34.98 1.21 1.06
C LYS A 196 -33.49 1.19 0.73
N VAL A 197 -33.05 2.02 -0.22
CA VAL A 197 -31.62 2.17 -0.54
C VAL A 197 -30.87 2.78 0.64
N ALA A 198 -31.40 3.83 1.26
CA ALA A 198 -30.79 4.45 2.43
C ALA A 198 -30.69 3.47 3.62
N ASP A 199 -31.76 2.73 3.91
CA ASP A 199 -31.76 1.73 4.98
C ASP A 199 -30.76 0.60 4.72
N ALA A 200 -30.62 0.16 3.45
CA ALA A 200 -29.63 -0.83 3.06
C ALA A 200 -28.20 -0.29 3.22
N HIS A 201 -27.97 0.96 2.87
CA HIS A 201 -26.67 1.61 3.04
C HIS A 201 -26.29 1.76 4.53
N ALA A 202 -27.22 2.17 5.38
CA ALA A 202 -26.99 2.28 6.82
C ALA A 202 -26.63 0.92 7.46
N ARG A 203 -27.24 -0.18 6.99
CA ARG A 203 -26.84 -1.53 7.42
C ARG A 203 -25.42 -1.87 6.97
N PHE A 204 -25.08 -1.55 5.72
CA PHE A 204 -23.73 -1.76 5.19
C PHE A 204 -22.67 -0.98 5.98
N GLU A 205 -22.91 0.30 6.29
CA GLU A 205 -22.00 1.12 7.10
C GLU A 205 -21.75 0.48 8.47
N LYS A 206 -22.82 0.06 9.15
CA LYS A 206 -22.72 -0.64 10.44
C LYS A 206 -21.91 -1.94 10.35
N GLU A 207 -22.12 -2.74 9.31
CA GLU A 207 -21.35 -3.98 9.11
C GLU A 207 -19.85 -3.71 8.87
N VAL A 208 -19.52 -2.63 8.15
CA VAL A 208 -18.14 -2.21 7.93
C VAL A 208 -17.48 -1.74 9.23
N GLU A 209 -18.20 -0.96 10.04
CA GLU A 209 -17.73 -0.51 11.35
C GLU A 209 -17.42 -1.69 12.28
N VAL A 210 -18.34 -2.64 12.41
CA VAL A 210 -18.15 -3.86 13.22
C VAL A 210 -16.91 -4.63 12.75
N LYS A 211 -16.74 -4.83 11.44
CA LYS A 211 -15.54 -5.50 10.90
C LYS A 211 -14.24 -4.75 11.20
N ASN A 212 -14.28 -3.42 11.23
CA ASN A 212 -13.11 -2.60 11.57
C ASN A 212 -12.79 -2.70 13.07
N GLU A 213 -13.81 -2.71 13.93
CA GLU A 213 -13.66 -2.92 15.37
C GLU A 213 -13.09 -4.32 15.67
N GLU A 214 -13.57 -5.36 15.01
CA GLU A 214 -13.05 -6.72 15.13
C GLU A 214 -11.58 -6.81 14.71
N LYS A 215 -11.20 -6.19 13.59
CA LYS A 215 -9.79 -6.11 13.15
C LYS A 215 -8.92 -5.39 14.16
N LEU A 216 -9.37 -4.24 14.67
CA LEU A 216 -8.64 -3.48 15.67
C LEU A 216 -8.46 -4.29 16.96
N SER A 217 -9.51 -4.97 17.42
CA SER A 217 -9.48 -5.87 18.58
C SER A 217 -8.50 -7.03 18.36
N ARG A 218 -8.52 -7.68 17.18
CA ARG A 218 -7.55 -8.74 16.85
C ARG A 218 -6.12 -8.24 16.83
N THR A 219 -5.85 -7.04 16.31
CA THR A 219 -4.52 -6.43 16.36
C THR A 219 -4.07 -6.18 17.81
N GLN A 220 -4.98 -5.72 18.68
CA GLN A 220 -4.68 -5.54 20.11
C GLN A 220 -4.41 -6.88 20.82
N GLN A 221 -5.17 -7.92 20.50
CA GLN A 221 -4.95 -9.28 21.01
C GLN A 221 -3.57 -9.80 20.57
N LEU A 222 -3.24 -9.70 19.27
CA LEU A 222 -1.95 -10.12 18.72
C LEU A 222 -0.79 -9.33 19.33
N ASN A 223 -0.95 -8.02 19.57
CA ASN A 223 0.07 -7.22 20.26
C ASN A 223 0.25 -7.67 21.72
N THR A 224 -0.83 -8.02 22.41
CA THR A 224 -0.77 -8.55 23.78
C THR A 224 -0.03 -9.89 23.81
N ILE A 225 -0.35 -10.78 22.87
CA ILE A 225 0.30 -12.10 22.72
C ILE A 225 1.79 -11.92 22.36
N LYS A 226 2.12 -10.99 21.45
CA LYS A 226 3.50 -10.64 21.11
C LYS A 226 4.29 -10.18 22.33
N ILE A 227 3.73 -9.27 23.15
CA ILE A 227 4.39 -8.78 24.38
C ILE A 227 4.62 -9.93 25.36
N GLN A 228 3.65 -10.83 25.50
CA GLN A 228 3.77 -12.01 26.36
C GLN A 228 4.85 -12.97 25.84
N ALA A 229 4.86 -13.27 24.54
CA ALA A 229 5.86 -14.13 23.90
C ALA A 229 7.28 -13.59 24.10
N LEU A 230 7.49 -12.29 23.84
CA LEU A 230 8.77 -11.61 24.05
C LEU A 230 9.21 -11.69 25.52
N ARG A 231 8.29 -11.47 26.47
CA ARG A 231 8.59 -11.59 27.91
C ARG A 231 8.95 -13.02 28.32
N GLU A 232 8.24 -14.03 27.82
CA GLU A 232 8.51 -15.44 28.13
C GLU A 232 9.83 -15.93 27.53
N LEU A 233 10.28 -15.35 26.43
CA LEU A 233 11.55 -15.66 25.77
C LEU A 233 12.71 -14.75 26.21
N GLY A 234 12.44 -13.71 27.00
CA GLY A 234 13.47 -12.77 27.47
C GLY A 234 13.95 -11.77 26.42
N TYR A 235 13.19 -11.56 25.34
CA TYR A 235 13.48 -10.57 24.30
C TYR A 235 12.73 -9.26 24.52
N THR A 236 13.31 -8.15 24.05
CA THR A 236 12.64 -6.83 24.07
C THR A 236 11.89 -6.55 22.77
N ASP A 237 12.37 -7.09 21.64
CA ASP A 237 11.88 -6.81 20.30
C ASP A 237 12.04 -8.03 19.37
N ILE A 238 11.33 -8.00 18.24
CA ILE A 238 11.48 -8.99 17.16
C ILE A 238 12.58 -8.52 16.22
N THR A 239 13.57 -9.39 16.00
CA THR A 239 14.64 -9.26 15.02
C THR A 239 14.54 -10.40 14.00
N THR A 240 15.31 -10.34 12.92
CA THR A 240 15.41 -11.43 11.94
C THR A 240 15.91 -12.74 12.54
N GLU A 241 16.65 -12.67 13.65
CA GLU A 241 17.26 -13.82 14.32
C GLU A 241 16.28 -14.54 15.26
N ASN A 242 15.38 -13.80 15.92
CA ASN A 242 14.44 -14.37 16.89
C ASN A 242 12.99 -14.48 16.38
N ALA A 243 12.68 -13.98 15.17
CA ALA A 243 11.32 -13.93 14.64
C ALA A 243 10.62 -15.29 14.64
N SER A 244 11.30 -16.35 14.18
CA SER A 244 10.72 -17.70 14.13
C SER A 244 10.32 -18.20 15.51
N GLU A 245 11.21 -18.06 16.50
CA GLU A 245 10.98 -18.49 17.88
C GLU A 245 9.86 -17.68 18.54
N VAL A 246 9.84 -16.36 18.31
CA VAL A 246 8.77 -15.48 18.83
C VAL A 246 7.42 -15.85 18.21
N PHE A 247 7.35 -16.12 16.90
CA PHE A 247 6.10 -16.52 16.25
C PHE A 247 5.60 -17.90 16.69
N GLU A 248 6.49 -18.87 16.88
CA GLU A 248 6.13 -20.17 17.45
C GLU A 248 5.59 -20.03 18.87
N ARG A 249 6.21 -19.18 19.69
CA ARG A 249 5.73 -18.90 21.05
C ARG A 249 4.40 -18.17 21.06
N MET A 250 4.17 -17.25 20.12
CA MET A 250 2.86 -16.60 19.95
C MET A 250 1.77 -17.63 19.61
N ALA A 251 2.04 -18.57 18.70
CA ALA A 251 1.12 -19.65 18.35
C ALA A 251 0.85 -20.60 19.53
N GLU A 252 1.88 -20.92 20.32
CA GLU A 252 1.72 -21.71 21.56
C GLU A 252 0.82 -20.98 22.58
N ILE A 253 1.03 -19.68 22.80
CA ILE A 253 0.21 -18.87 23.71
C ILE A 253 -1.24 -18.79 23.24
N GLU A 254 -1.48 -18.68 21.93
CA GLU A 254 -2.83 -18.72 21.35
C GLU A 254 -3.51 -20.06 21.59
N SER A 255 -2.81 -21.18 21.43
CA SER A 255 -3.39 -22.52 21.62
C SER A 255 -3.72 -22.83 23.09
N ARG A 256 -3.04 -22.21 24.07
CA ARG A 256 -3.37 -22.33 25.51
C ARG A 256 -4.68 -21.62 25.90
N LYS A 257 -5.19 -20.71 25.06
CA LYS A 257 -6.42 -19.94 25.31
C LYS A 257 -7.68 -20.54 24.68
N VAL A 258 -7.56 -21.71 24.02
CA VAL A 258 -8.68 -22.49 23.46
C VAL A 258 -9.17 -23.51 24.48
#